data_AF-A0A941ZHE5-F1
#
_entry.id   AF-A0A941ZHE5-F1
#
_cell.length_a   1.000
_cell.length_b   1.000
_cell.length_c   1.000
_cell.angle_alpha   90.00
_cell.angle_beta   90.00
_cell.angle_gamma   90.00
#
_symmetry.space_group_name_H-M   'P 1'
#
loop_
_entity.id
_entity.type
_entity.pdbx_description
1 polymer ?
#
loop_
_entity_poly.entity_id
_entity_poly.type
_entity_poly.pdbx_seq_one_letter_code
_entity_poly.pdbx_strand_id
1 'polypeptide(L)'
;SPTGMVWVLGRIYCTGTPEDYKAVHALQDQVSAVPLSAYGKPYTPPPGMVDPAIDMKTGPREQVNAMDGAAYFKLFAELLKANPPSAEDAPMVAKLAKIGIVPGQDFDASRLDPAIVKGIDAAPKPAQEKISVYLKEALVTGDAKLENGWLFFKNTGLYGTGYRNRAMITWYGLGANRPQDAVYPTSEGPDLLKKYNGANRYVMRFNKGELPPVNGFWSITMYDKDYFFVPNPINRYTVSQRNKFKTNPDGSIDLYIQKDSPGKDKEQNWLPAPADEFVLMMRLYWPKEKPPSILDGSWKPPHVKQIDG
;
A
#
# COMPACT_ATOMS: atom_id res chain seq x y z
N SER A 1 -21.43 -7.14 -4.21
CA SER A 1 -20.32 -7.52 -3.30
C SER A 1 -20.62 -8.89 -2.73
N PRO A 2 -19.63 -9.79 -2.51
CA PRO A 2 -19.84 -11.04 -1.78
C PRO A 2 -20.05 -10.83 -0.27
N THR A 3 -19.84 -9.59 0.22
CA THR A 3 -19.95 -9.21 1.64
C THR A 3 -20.98 -8.11 1.83
N GLY A 4 -21.63 -8.07 3.00
CA GLY A 4 -22.58 -7.02 3.39
C GLY A 4 -21.91 -5.67 3.65
N MET A 5 -20.60 -5.68 3.98
CA MET A 5 -19.80 -4.47 4.14
C MET A 5 -18.92 -4.24 2.91
N VAL A 6 -18.90 -2.99 2.43
CA VAL A 6 -18.00 -2.54 1.36
C VAL A 6 -17.30 -1.27 1.79
N TRP A 7 -16.05 -1.11 1.37
CA TRP A 7 -15.31 0.12 1.51
C TRP A 7 -15.08 0.73 0.13
N VAL A 8 -15.38 2.02 -0.01
CA VAL A 8 -15.17 2.78 -1.24
C VAL A 8 -14.10 3.83 -0.98
N LEU A 9 -13.07 3.84 -1.81
CA LEU A 9 -11.99 4.81 -1.77
C LEU A 9 -11.89 5.52 -3.13
N GLY A 10 -12.27 6.78 -3.17
CA GLY A 10 -12.14 7.64 -4.35
C GLY A 10 -10.84 8.43 -4.32
N ARG A 11 -10.11 8.44 -5.43
CA ARG A 11 -8.92 9.29 -5.64
C ARG A 11 -9.04 9.99 -6.99
N ILE A 12 -8.89 11.31 -7.00
CA ILE A 12 -8.85 12.10 -8.24
C ILE A 12 -7.44 12.63 -8.39
N TYR A 13 -6.85 12.45 -9.58
CA TYR A 13 -5.53 12.98 -9.88
C TYR A 13 -5.54 14.50 -9.84
N CYS A 14 -4.47 15.09 -9.29
CA CYS A 14 -4.23 16.52 -9.36
C CYS A 14 -2.74 16.82 -9.61
N THR A 15 -2.49 17.90 -10.33
CA THR A 15 -1.19 18.51 -10.60
C THR A 15 -0.67 19.30 -9.41
N GLY A 16 -1.55 19.69 -8.49
CA GLY A 16 -1.22 20.42 -7.25
C GLY A 16 -1.25 21.94 -7.39
N THR A 17 -1.77 22.48 -8.50
CA THR A 17 -1.97 23.93 -8.63
C THR A 17 -3.31 24.37 -8.04
N PRO A 18 -3.44 25.63 -7.59
CA PRO A 18 -4.71 26.16 -7.09
C PRO A 18 -5.86 26.01 -8.10
N GLU A 19 -5.59 26.22 -9.38
CA GLU A 19 -6.58 26.12 -10.46
C GLU A 19 -7.09 24.69 -10.62
N ASP A 20 -6.18 23.71 -10.58
CA ASP A 20 -6.51 22.30 -10.72
C ASP A 20 -7.23 21.77 -9.47
N TYR A 21 -6.85 22.21 -8.27
CA TYR A 21 -7.61 21.91 -7.06
C TYR A 21 -9.05 22.40 -7.12
N LYS A 22 -9.28 23.60 -7.67
CA LYS A 22 -10.64 24.10 -7.88
C LYS A 22 -11.45 23.19 -8.81
N ALA A 23 -10.84 22.72 -9.90
CA ALA A 23 -11.49 21.79 -10.83
C ALA A 23 -11.78 20.42 -10.19
N VAL A 24 -10.83 19.89 -9.41
CA VAL A 24 -10.98 18.62 -8.68
C VAL A 24 -12.09 18.73 -7.64
N HIS A 25 -12.15 19.80 -6.85
CA HIS A 25 -13.23 20.00 -5.88
C HIS A 25 -14.59 20.07 -6.58
N ALA A 26 -14.70 20.79 -7.70
CA ALA A 26 -15.94 20.83 -8.47
C ALA A 26 -16.38 19.46 -9.01
N LEU A 27 -15.44 18.54 -9.28
CA LEU A 27 -15.75 17.15 -9.62
C LEU A 27 -16.15 16.33 -8.37
N GLN A 28 -15.47 16.53 -7.24
CA GLN A 28 -15.81 15.87 -5.97
C GLN A 28 -17.23 16.23 -5.51
N ASP A 29 -17.65 17.48 -5.67
CA ASP A 29 -18.99 17.96 -5.33
C ASP A 29 -20.10 17.29 -6.14
N GLN A 30 -19.76 16.69 -7.29
CA GLN A 30 -20.70 15.93 -8.13
C GLN A 30 -20.80 14.44 -7.73
N VAL A 31 -19.92 13.95 -6.86
CA VAL A 31 -19.95 12.56 -6.39
C VAL A 31 -21.01 12.41 -5.31
N SER A 32 -21.91 11.44 -5.47
CA SER A 32 -22.95 11.13 -4.48
C SER A 32 -23.05 9.63 -4.22
N ALA A 33 -23.45 9.28 -3.00
CA ALA A 33 -23.81 7.92 -2.60
C ALA A 33 -25.30 7.92 -2.24
N VAL A 34 -26.11 7.23 -3.04
CA VAL A 34 -27.58 7.23 -2.93
C VAL A 34 -28.06 5.79 -2.76
N PRO A 35 -28.95 5.48 -1.80
CA PRO A 35 -29.54 4.15 -1.72
C PRO A 35 -30.36 3.88 -2.99
N LEU A 36 -30.35 2.63 -3.45
CA LEU A 36 -31.03 2.25 -4.70
C LEU A 36 -32.52 2.65 -4.73
N SER A 37 -33.20 2.60 -3.57
CA SER A 37 -34.61 3.03 -3.43
C SER A 37 -34.88 4.50 -3.76
N ALA A 38 -33.84 5.34 -3.70
CA ALA A 38 -33.91 6.78 -3.99
C ALA A 38 -33.13 7.17 -5.26
N TYR A 39 -32.57 6.22 -6.01
CA TYR A 39 -31.82 6.52 -7.22
C TYR A 39 -32.71 7.22 -8.26
N GLY A 40 -32.23 8.33 -8.84
CA GLY A 40 -32.99 9.17 -9.76
C GLY A 40 -34.01 10.12 -9.11
N LYS A 41 -34.05 10.20 -7.77
CA LYS A 41 -34.89 11.13 -7.01
C LYS A 41 -34.01 12.02 -6.13
N PRO A 42 -34.50 13.21 -5.72
CA PRO A 42 -33.83 13.99 -4.67
C PRO A 42 -33.63 13.14 -3.42
N TYR A 43 -32.40 13.10 -2.92
CA TYR A 43 -32.04 12.37 -1.72
C TYR A 43 -31.10 13.22 -0.88
N THR A 44 -31.41 13.34 0.41
CA THR A 44 -30.53 13.94 1.40
C THR A 44 -30.12 12.83 2.37
N PRO A 45 -28.82 12.49 2.47
CA PRO A 45 -28.35 11.54 3.45
C PRO A 45 -28.78 11.97 4.87
N PRO A 46 -29.26 11.03 5.72
CA PRO A 46 -29.50 11.36 7.11
C PRO A 46 -28.18 11.81 7.76
N PRO A 47 -28.23 12.69 8.78
CA PRO A 47 -27.05 13.03 9.56
C PRO A 47 -26.37 11.74 10.07
N GLY A 48 -25.04 11.69 9.94
CA GLY A 48 -24.27 10.56 10.45
C GLY A 48 -24.42 10.44 11.97
N MET A 49 -24.60 9.21 12.46
CA MET A 49 -24.58 8.92 13.89
C MET A 49 -23.17 8.48 14.27
N VAL A 50 -22.53 9.22 15.18
CA VAL A 50 -21.25 8.80 15.77
C VAL A 50 -21.58 7.92 16.98
N ASP A 51 -21.10 6.69 16.97
CA ASP A 51 -21.18 5.82 18.14
C ASP A 51 -20.09 6.24 19.15
N PRO A 52 -20.46 6.80 20.31
CA PRO A 52 -19.48 7.26 21.30
C PRO A 52 -18.74 6.11 21.97
N ALA A 53 -19.19 4.86 21.83
CA ALA A 53 -18.49 3.69 22.35
C ALA A 53 -17.28 3.30 21.49
N ILE A 54 -17.20 3.80 20.25
CA ILE A 54 -16.06 3.56 19.38
C ILE A 54 -14.92 4.51 19.74
N ASP A 55 -13.74 3.93 19.99
CA ASP A 55 -12.53 4.70 20.19
C ASP A 55 -12.10 5.35 18.86
N MET A 56 -12.30 6.66 18.77
CA MET A 56 -11.90 7.47 17.61
C MET A 56 -10.55 8.18 17.83
N LYS A 57 -9.86 7.93 18.94
CA LYS A 57 -8.57 8.56 19.31
C LYS A 57 -7.39 7.63 19.02
N THR A 58 -7.51 6.36 19.35
CA THR A 58 -6.46 5.37 19.14
C THR A 58 -6.45 4.92 17.68
N GLY A 59 -5.27 4.74 17.08
CA GLY A 59 -5.19 4.31 15.68
C GLY A 59 -5.82 2.92 15.49
N PRO A 60 -6.60 2.64 14.42
CA PRO A 60 -7.24 1.34 14.25
C PRO A 60 -6.29 0.14 14.31
N ARG A 61 -5.06 0.29 13.81
CA ARG A 61 -4.01 -0.74 13.91
C ARG A 61 -3.61 -1.02 15.36
N GLU A 62 -3.47 0.03 16.17
CA GLU A 62 -3.13 -0.10 17.60
C GLU A 62 -4.25 -0.79 18.36
N GLN A 63 -5.52 -0.43 18.08
CA GLN A 63 -6.68 -1.08 18.67
C GLN A 63 -6.71 -2.58 18.37
N VAL A 64 -6.55 -2.97 17.09
CA VAL A 64 -6.52 -4.39 16.69
C VAL A 64 -5.33 -5.12 17.29
N ASN A 65 -4.16 -4.48 17.36
CA ASN A 65 -2.95 -5.10 17.90
C ASN A 65 -3.01 -5.32 19.41
N ALA A 66 -3.80 -4.51 20.13
CA ALA A 66 -4.00 -4.60 21.56
C ALA A 66 -5.09 -5.63 21.96
N MET A 67 -5.86 -6.17 21.01
CA MET A 67 -6.89 -7.17 21.31
C MET A 67 -6.25 -8.48 21.80
N ASP A 68 -6.81 -9.04 22.87
CA ASP A 68 -6.55 -10.44 23.22
C ASP A 68 -7.20 -11.39 22.19
N GLY A 69 -6.87 -12.68 22.29
CA GLY A 69 -7.34 -13.68 21.36
C GLY A 69 -8.87 -13.80 21.36
N ALA A 70 -9.49 -13.82 22.54
CA ALA A 70 -10.93 -13.97 22.68
C ALA A 70 -11.68 -12.79 22.06
N ALA A 71 -11.26 -11.55 22.33
CA ALA A 71 -11.83 -10.35 21.76
C ALA A 71 -11.66 -10.29 20.24
N TYR A 72 -10.47 -10.63 19.73
CA TYR A 72 -10.21 -10.66 18.28
C TYR A 72 -11.12 -11.67 17.57
N PHE A 73 -11.21 -12.91 18.08
CA PHE A 73 -12.03 -13.95 17.48
C PHE A 73 -13.53 -13.71 17.64
N LYS A 74 -13.95 -13.05 18.73
CA LYS A 74 -15.33 -12.57 18.89
C LYS A 74 -15.68 -11.57 17.81
N LEU A 75 -14.86 -10.53 17.62
CA LEU A 75 -15.06 -9.54 16.56
C LEU A 75 -15.06 -10.20 15.17
N PHE A 76 -14.15 -11.15 14.93
CA PHE A 76 -14.10 -11.89 13.68
C PHE A 76 -15.38 -12.70 13.43
N ALA A 77 -15.90 -13.40 14.43
CA ALA A 77 -17.16 -14.15 14.33
C ALA A 77 -18.37 -13.23 14.08
N GLU A 78 -18.44 -12.09 14.77
CA GLU A 78 -19.47 -11.06 14.52
C GLU A 78 -19.45 -10.58 13.06
N LEU A 79 -18.26 -10.30 12.52
CA LEU A 79 -18.12 -9.89 11.13
C LEU A 79 -18.54 -10.98 10.14
N LEU A 80 -18.32 -12.27 10.45
CA LEU A 80 -18.70 -13.38 9.59
C LEU A 80 -20.22 -13.54 9.41
N LYS A 81 -21.05 -12.97 10.30
CA LYS A 81 -22.52 -13.00 10.15
C LYS A 81 -23.01 -12.22 8.94
N ALA A 82 -22.41 -11.06 8.68
CA ALA A 82 -22.76 -10.19 7.56
C ALA A 82 -21.79 -10.33 6.36
N ASN A 83 -20.67 -11.02 6.55
CA ASN A 83 -19.60 -11.14 5.56
C ASN A 83 -19.15 -12.60 5.47
N PRO A 84 -19.95 -13.49 4.85
CA PRO A 84 -19.68 -14.91 4.81
C PRO A 84 -18.38 -15.22 4.03
N PRO A 85 -17.68 -16.32 4.37
CA PRO A 85 -16.48 -16.72 3.66
C PRO A 85 -16.80 -17.17 2.22
N SER A 86 -15.80 -17.15 1.36
CA SER A 86 -15.93 -17.71 0.01
C SER A 86 -15.93 -19.24 0.05
N ALA A 87 -16.37 -19.88 -1.05
CA ALA A 87 -16.35 -21.34 -1.14
C ALA A 87 -14.92 -21.93 -1.01
N GLU A 88 -13.91 -21.21 -1.50
CA GLU A 88 -12.51 -21.65 -1.42
C GLU A 88 -11.95 -21.65 0.02
N ASP A 89 -12.58 -20.90 0.93
CA ASP A 89 -12.18 -20.82 2.33
C ASP A 89 -12.62 -22.04 3.15
N ALA A 90 -13.41 -22.98 2.57
CA ALA A 90 -13.98 -24.13 3.27
C ALA A 90 -12.96 -24.94 4.11
N PRO A 91 -11.73 -25.23 3.65
CA PRO A 91 -10.72 -25.88 4.48
C PRO A 91 -10.30 -25.07 5.70
N MET A 92 -10.20 -23.73 5.58
CA MET A 92 -9.88 -22.86 6.70
C MET A 92 -11.06 -22.76 7.67
N VAL A 93 -12.29 -22.68 7.16
CA VAL A 93 -13.51 -22.72 7.99
C VAL A 93 -13.56 -24.00 8.82
N ALA A 94 -13.29 -25.17 8.22
CA ALA A 94 -13.24 -26.43 8.96
C ALA A 94 -12.15 -26.45 10.05
N LYS A 95 -11.04 -25.75 9.84
CA LYS A 95 -9.98 -25.59 10.86
C LYS A 95 -10.42 -24.66 11.99
N LEU A 96 -11.07 -23.54 11.65
CA LEU A 96 -11.60 -22.55 12.60
C LEU A 96 -12.74 -23.13 13.46
N ALA A 97 -13.56 -24.03 12.90
CA ALA A 97 -14.61 -24.70 13.66
C ALA A 97 -14.07 -25.52 14.85
N LYS A 98 -12.83 -26.04 14.77
CA LYS A 98 -12.19 -26.77 15.87
C LYS A 98 -11.87 -25.90 17.09
N ILE A 99 -11.87 -24.57 16.91
CA ILE A 99 -11.71 -23.60 18.00
C ILE A 99 -13.00 -22.82 18.25
N GLY A 100 -14.15 -23.34 17.82
CA GLY A 100 -15.47 -22.75 18.08
C GLY A 100 -15.89 -21.62 17.13
N ILE A 101 -15.13 -21.35 16.06
CA ILE A 101 -15.48 -20.31 15.08
C ILE A 101 -16.28 -20.93 13.94
N VAL A 102 -17.57 -20.62 13.88
CA VAL A 102 -18.49 -21.09 12.84
C VAL A 102 -19.15 -19.88 12.17
N PRO A 103 -19.08 -19.73 10.83
CA PRO A 103 -19.71 -18.62 10.13
C PRO A 103 -21.21 -18.49 10.47
N GLY A 104 -21.65 -17.27 10.77
CA GLY A 104 -23.04 -16.98 11.12
C GLY A 104 -23.42 -17.23 12.59
N GLN A 105 -22.51 -17.72 13.43
CA GLN A 105 -22.75 -17.96 14.86
C GLN A 105 -21.97 -17.01 15.75
N ASP A 106 -22.45 -16.82 16.98
CA ASP A 106 -21.73 -16.12 18.04
C ASP A 106 -20.49 -16.92 18.45
N PHE A 107 -19.46 -16.22 18.91
CA PHE A 107 -18.28 -16.84 19.52
C PHE A 107 -18.17 -16.45 20.98
N ASP A 108 -18.03 -17.46 21.84
CA ASP A 108 -17.84 -17.31 23.27
C ASP A 108 -16.74 -18.27 23.75
N ALA A 109 -15.54 -17.72 23.96
CA ALA A 109 -14.39 -18.49 24.41
C ALA A 109 -14.61 -19.17 25.77
N SER A 110 -15.48 -18.63 26.64
CA SER A 110 -15.72 -19.19 27.97
C SER A 110 -16.39 -20.56 27.95
N ARG A 111 -16.98 -20.94 26.81
CA ARG A 111 -17.68 -22.22 26.60
C ARG A 111 -16.79 -23.29 25.99
N LEU A 112 -15.52 -22.97 25.72
CA LEU A 112 -14.56 -23.89 25.09
C LEU A 112 -13.74 -24.64 26.14
N ASP A 113 -13.11 -25.73 25.70
CA ASP A 113 -12.13 -26.44 26.52
C ASP A 113 -11.00 -25.47 26.97
N PRO A 114 -10.56 -25.51 28.24
CA PRO A 114 -9.52 -24.62 28.76
C PRO A 114 -8.22 -24.63 27.95
N ALA A 115 -7.85 -25.75 27.32
CA ALA A 115 -6.68 -25.83 26.47
C ALA A 115 -6.84 -25.03 25.17
N ILE A 116 -8.06 -24.98 24.61
CA ILE A 116 -8.38 -24.15 23.44
C ILE A 116 -8.32 -22.67 23.82
N VAL A 117 -8.92 -22.28 24.95
CA VAL A 117 -8.88 -20.89 25.46
C VAL A 117 -7.45 -20.42 25.61
N LYS A 118 -6.61 -21.21 26.29
CA LYS A 118 -5.18 -20.91 26.44
C LYS A 118 -4.46 -20.74 25.09
N GLY A 119 -4.81 -21.56 24.10
CA GLY A 119 -4.26 -21.46 22.76
C GLY A 119 -4.69 -20.19 22.02
N ILE A 120 -5.95 -19.80 22.17
CA ILE A 120 -6.51 -18.56 21.61
C ILE A 120 -5.81 -17.34 22.21
N ASP A 121 -5.69 -17.28 23.53
CA ASP A 121 -5.05 -16.15 24.23
C ASP A 121 -3.57 -16.00 23.88
N ALA A 122 -2.87 -17.12 23.63
CA ALA A 122 -1.47 -17.12 23.24
C ALA A 122 -1.23 -16.82 21.75
N ALA A 123 -2.27 -16.79 20.90
CA ALA A 123 -2.13 -16.70 19.45
C ALA A 123 -1.75 -15.32 18.88
N PRO A 124 -2.22 -14.17 19.41
CA PRO A 124 -2.06 -12.88 18.74
C PRO A 124 -0.60 -12.49 18.47
N LYS A 125 0.25 -12.47 19.50
CA LYS A 125 1.64 -12.01 19.37
C LYS A 125 2.46 -12.85 18.36
N PRO A 126 2.48 -14.19 18.42
CA PRO A 126 3.14 -15.00 17.40
C PRO A 126 2.55 -14.81 15.99
N ALA A 127 1.25 -14.53 15.86
CA ALA A 127 0.63 -14.26 14.57
C ALA A 127 1.10 -12.91 14.00
N GLN A 128 1.14 -11.85 14.83
CA GLN A 128 1.64 -10.53 14.45
C GLN A 128 3.11 -10.58 14.04
N GLU A 129 3.95 -11.31 14.78
CA GLU A 129 5.36 -11.52 14.43
C GLU A 129 5.49 -12.18 13.04
N LYS A 130 4.73 -13.26 12.79
CA LYS A 130 4.68 -13.93 11.47
C LYS A 130 4.23 -13.01 10.35
N ILE A 131 3.26 -12.13 10.59
CA ILE A 131 2.80 -11.14 9.60
C ILE A 131 3.90 -10.14 9.30
N SER A 132 4.56 -9.60 10.33
CA SER A 132 5.58 -8.55 10.20
C SER A 132 6.79 -8.97 9.38
N VAL A 133 7.18 -10.25 9.46
CA VAL A 133 8.35 -10.81 8.76
C VAL A 133 8.02 -11.44 7.40
N TYR A 134 6.74 -11.54 7.04
CA TYR A 134 6.29 -12.23 5.84
C TYR A 134 6.84 -11.62 4.55
N LEU A 135 7.30 -10.36 4.57
CA LEU A 135 7.94 -9.71 3.42
C LEU A 135 9.09 -10.54 2.83
N LYS A 136 9.91 -11.17 3.67
CA LYS A 136 11.02 -12.03 3.22
C LYS A 136 10.51 -13.36 2.66
N GLU A 137 9.51 -13.96 3.32
CA GLU A 137 8.85 -15.19 2.84
C GLU A 137 8.13 -14.96 1.50
N ALA A 138 7.60 -13.76 1.27
CA ALA A 138 6.91 -13.39 0.04
C ALA A 138 7.82 -13.47 -1.19
N LEU A 139 9.12 -13.21 -1.03
CA LEU A 139 10.10 -13.39 -2.11
C LEU A 139 10.30 -14.87 -2.45
N VAL A 140 10.36 -15.74 -1.43
CA VAL A 140 10.55 -17.19 -1.59
C VAL A 140 9.32 -17.86 -2.19
N THR A 141 8.14 -17.48 -1.71
CA THR A 141 6.85 -17.98 -2.22
C THR A 141 6.48 -17.40 -3.58
N GLY A 142 7.18 -16.35 -4.03
CA GLY A 142 6.94 -15.69 -5.30
C GLY A 142 5.74 -14.74 -5.29
N ASP A 143 5.20 -14.38 -4.12
CA ASP A 143 4.17 -13.35 -3.96
C ASP A 143 4.72 -11.93 -4.19
N ALA A 144 5.99 -11.72 -3.83
CA ALA A 144 6.75 -10.52 -4.07
C ALA A 144 7.88 -10.76 -5.09
N LYS A 145 8.35 -9.67 -5.70
CA LYS A 145 9.57 -9.62 -6.51
C LYS A 145 10.52 -8.58 -5.93
N LEU A 146 11.81 -8.85 -6.09
CA LEU A 146 12.88 -7.88 -5.89
C LEU A 146 13.60 -7.69 -7.23
N GLU A 147 13.50 -6.51 -7.81
CA GLU A 147 14.15 -6.17 -9.08
C GLU A 147 14.96 -4.89 -8.87
N ASN A 148 16.28 -4.97 -9.03
CA ASN A 148 17.17 -3.80 -8.97
C ASN A 148 17.07 -2.96 -7.67
N GLY A 149 16.81 -3.61 -6.52
CA GLY A 149 16.60 -2.96 -5.21
C GLY A 149 15.13 -2.65 -4.90
N TRP A 150 14.23 -2.79 -5.87
CA TRP A 150 12.81 -2.49 -5.71
C TRP A 150 12.01 -3.74 -5.37
N LEU A 151 11.34 -3.72 -4.22
CA LEU A 151 10.41 -4.75 -3.78
C LEU A 151 8.97 -4.38 -4.12
N PHE A 152 8.22 -5.30 -4.73
CA PHE A 152 6.79 -5.13 -4.99
C PHE A 152 6.03 -6.46 -5.03
N PHE A 153 4.73 -6.41 -4.79
CA PHE A 153 3.83 -7.56 -4.81
C PHE A 153 3.13 -7.70 -6.16
N LYS A 154 2.96 -8.95 -6.63
CA LYS A 154 2.37 -9.24 -7.95
C LYS A 154 0.88 -9.55 -7.93
N ASN A 155 0.34 -9.94 -6.77
CA ASN A 155 -1.02 -10.50 -6.65
C ASN A 155 -1.87 -9.74 -5.62
N THR A 156 -1.56 -8.46 -5.36
CA THR A 156 -2.31 -7.62 -4.43
C THR A 156 -3.80 -7.58 -4.82
N GLY A 157 -4.69 -7.80 -3.85
CA GLY A 157 -6.13 -7.88 -4.09
C GLY A 157 -6.63 -9.15 -4.81
N LEU A 158 -5.75 -10.13 -5.06
CA LEU A 158 -6.03 -11.40 -5.75
C LEU A 158 -5.46 -12.59 -4.95
N TYR A 159 -5.66 -12.59 -3.63
CA TYR A 159 -4.96 -13.49 -2.71
C TYR A 159 -5.44 -14.94 -2.74
N GLY A 160 -6.69 -15.21 -3.17
CA GLY A 160 -7.35 -16.49 -2.94
C GLY A 160 -7.26 -16.90 -1.47
N THR A 161 -6.79 -18.11 -1.20
CA THR A 161 -6.52 -18.65 0.14
C THR A 161 -5.13 -18.29 0.70
N GLY A 162 -4.42 -17.35 0.07
CA GLY A 162 -3.14 -16.79 0.52
C GLY A 162 -3.28 -15.85 1.73
N TYR A 163 -3.78 -16.37 2.86
CA TYR A 163 -4.14 -15.56 4.03
C TYR A 163 -2.97 -14.76 4.61
N ARG A 164 -1.75 -15.29 4.58
CA ARG A 164 -0.56 -14.57 5.10
C ARG A 164 -0.20 -13.37 4.24
N ASN A 165 -0.23 -13.51 2.92
CA ASN A 165 -0.04 -12.41 1.98
C ASN A 165 -1.13 -11.34 2.18
N ARG A 166 -2.40 -11.76 2.26
CA ARG A 166 -3.52 -10.86 2.55
C ARG A 166 -3.35 -10.13 3.89
N ALA A 167 -2.94 -10.83 4.94
CA ALA A 167 -2.71 -10.26 6.27
C ALA A 167 -1.55 -9.26 6.27
N MET A 168 -0.44 -9.57 5.60
CA MET A 168 0.71 -8.68 5.48
C MET A 168 0.36 -7.42 4.67
N ILE A 169 -0.34 -7.54 3.54
CA ILE A 169 -0.79 -6.34 2.82
C ILE A 169 -1.77 -5.53 3.66
N THR A 170 -2.70 -6.17 4.38
CA THR A 170 -3.61 -5.45 5.30
C THR A 170 -2.85 -4.72 6.41
N TRP A 171 -1.79 -5.34 6.93
CA TRP A 171 -0.95 -4.76 7.96
C TRP A 171 -0.25 -3.48 7.49
N TYR A 172 0.38 -3.51 6.31
CA TYR A 172 1.20 -2.40 5.81
C TYR A 172 0.46 -1.41 4.91
N GLY A 173 -0.52 -1.88 4.13
CA GLY A 173 -1.20 -1.14 3.06
C GLY A 173 -2.65 -1.58 2.86
N LEU A 174 -3.47 -1.45 3.90
CA LEU A 174 -4.91 -1.70 3.83
C LEU A 174 -5.54 -0.92 2.66
N GLY A 175 -6.30 -1.62 1.81
CA GLY A 175 -6.90 -1.03 0.61
C GLY A 175 -5.94 -0.85 -0.55
N ALA A 176 -4.81 -1.57 -0.55
CA ALA A 176 -3.93 -1.58 -1.70
C ALA A 176 -4.68 -2.03 -2.97
N ASN A 177 -4.40 -1.31 -4.05
CA ASN A 177 -4.99 -1.55 -5.35
C ASN A 177 -4.50 -2.88 -5.96
N ARG A 178 -5.29 -3.43 -6.88
CA ARG A 178 -4.80 -4.52 -7.73
C ARG A 178 -3.67 -4.01 -8.63
N PRO A 179 -2.73 -4.88 -9.05
CA PRO A 179 -1.60 -4.49 -9.89
C PRO A 179 -1.99 -3.77 -11.19
N GLN A 180 -3.13 -4.13 -11.79
CA GLN A 180 -3.65 -3.50 -12.99
C GLN A 180 -4.03 -2.03 -12.77
N ASP A 181 -4.40 -1.66 -11.54
CA ASP A 181 -4.77 -0.30 -11.17
C ASP A 181 -3.58 0.47 -10.59
N ALA A 182 -2.77 -0.16 -9.74
CA ALA A 182 -1.49 0.39 -9.31
C ALA A 182 -0.51 -0.63 -8.74
N VAL A 183 0.78 -0.41 -9.00
CA VAL A 183 1.91 -1.12 -8.37
C VAL A 183 2.78 -0.12 -7.62
N TYR A 184 3.25 -0.51 -6.44
CA TYR A 184 4.02 0.34 -5.52
C TYR A 184 5.43 -0.23 -5.25
N PRO A 185 6.36 -0.25 -6.23
CA PRO A 185 7.72 -0.67 -5.95
C PRO A 185 8.37 0.22 -4.89
N THR A 186 8.86 -0.40 -3.83
CA THR A 186 9.50 0.27 -2.70
C THR A 186 10.96 -0.16 -2.62
N SER A 187 11.86 0.79 -2.50
CA SER A 187 13.29 0.55 -2.37
C SER A 187 13.81 1.25 -1.12
N GLU A 188 14.31 0.45 -0.18
CA GLU A 188 14.98 0.94 1.04
C GLU A 188 16.50 1.01 0.86
N GLY A 189 17.01 0.53 -0.28
CA GLY A 189 18.42 0.50 -0.60
C GLY A 189 18.71 -0.19 -1.94
N PRO A 190 19.98 -0.20 -2.39
CA PRO A 190 20.34 -0.79 -3.68
C PRO A 190 20.13 -2.32 -3.72
N ASP A 191 20.04 -2.96 -2.55
CA ASP A 191 19.73 -4.37 -2.35
C ASP A 191 19.08 -4.58 -0.95
N LEU A 192 18.84 -5.83 -0.54
CA LEU A 192 18.19 -6.13 0.76
C LEU A 192 19.10 -5.93 1.99
N LEU A 193 20.42 -5.85 1.80
CA LEU A 193 21.41 -5.78 2.86
C LEU A 193 21.85 -4.35 3.16
N LYS A 194 21.81 -3.48 2.16
CA LYS A 194 22.23 -2.08 2.27
C LYS A 194 21.01 -1.17 2.33
N LYS A 195 21.09 -0.12 3.16
CA LYS A 195 20.11 0.97 3.17
C LYS A 195 20.61 2.17 2.38
N TYR A 196 19.71 2.95 1.83
CA TYR A 196 20.06 4.30 1.38
C TYR A 196 20.32 5.19 2.59
N ASN A 197 21.27 6.11 2.46
CA ASN A 197 21.56 7.10 3.49
C ASN A 197 21.97 8.43 2.86
N GLY A 198 21.43 9.53 3.39
CA GLY A 198 21.65 10.90 2.92
C GLY A 198 23.08 11.41 2.93
N ALA A 199 23.99 10.74 3.64
CA ALA A 199 25.43 10.99 3.58
C ALA A 199 26.03 10.66 2.20
N ASN A 200 25.33 9.85 1.40
CA ASN A 200 25.76 9.43 0.08
C ASN A 200 24.95 10.10 -1.03
N ARG A 201 25.47 10.03 -2.25
CA ARG A 201 24.82 10.52 -3.46
C ARG A 201 24.42 9.34 -4.33
N TYR A 202 23.24 9.42 -4.94
CA TYR A 202 22.72 8.36 -5.78
C TYR A 202 22.20 8.89 -7.12
N VAL A 203 22.28 8.04 -8.14
CA VAL A 203 21.71 8.29 -9.46
C VAL A 203 20.81 7.14 -9.86
N MET A 204 19.60 7.47 -10.29
CA MET A 204 18.67 6.55 -10.93
C MET A 204 18.48 6.95 -12.38
N ARG A 205 18.85 6.07 -13.31
CA ARG A 205 18.85 6.36 -14.74
C ARG A 205 17.75 5.62 -15.46
N PHE A 206 16.94 6.35 -16.22
CA PHE A 206 16.06 5.79 -17.24
C PHE A 206 16.75 5.92 -18.60
N ASN A 207 16.95 4.81 -19.31
CA ASN A 207 17.44 4.90 -20.69
C ASN A 207 16.37 5.54 -21.59
N LYS A 208 16.80 5.97 -22.79
CA LYS A 208 15.90 6.57 -23.78
C LYS A 208 14.73 5.63 -24.07
N GLY A 209 13.51 6.12 -23.83
CA GLY A 209 12.28 5.37 -24.06
C GLY A 209 11.89 4.37 -22.96
N GLU A 210 12.64 4.30 -21.86
CA GLU A 210 12.41 3.34 -20.76
C GLU A 210 11.80 3.99 -19.50
N LEU A 211 11.17 5.15 -19.63
CA LEU A 211 10.31 5.68 -18.56
C LEU A 211 9.19 4.69 -18.22
N PRO A 212 8.65 4.71 -16.98
CA PRO A 212 7.67 3.71 -16.56
C PRO A 212 6.46 3.60 -17.50
N PRO A 213 6.15 2.39 -18.01
CA PRO A 213 5.11 2.18 -18.99
C PRO A 213 3.73 2.09 -18.33
N VAL A 214 3.07 3.24 -18.21
CA VAL A 214 1.76 3.41 -17.57
C VAL A 214 0.78 4.11 -18.51
N ASN A 215 -0.52 3.88 -18.30
CA ASN A 215 -1.62 4.61 -18.96
C ASN A 215 -2.09 5.81 -18.14
N GLY A 216 -1.96 5.75 -16.80
CA GLY A 216 -2.29 6.85 -15.91
C GLY A 216 -1.09 7.76 -15.69
N PHE A 217 -0.36 7.52 -14.61
CA PHE A 217 0.86 8.25 -14.31
C PHE A 217 1.81 7.46 -13.43
N TRP A 218 3.07 7.88 -13.40
CA TRP A 218 4.06 7.35 -12.47
C TRP A 218 4.66 8.46 -11.63
N SER A 219 5.13 8.10 -10.43
CA SER A 219 5.90 8.99 -9.56
C SER A 219 6.92 8.21 -8.76
N ILE A 220 8.04 8.85 -8.39
CA ILE A 220 8.94 8.39 -7.34
C ILE A 220 8.85 9.40 -6.21
N THR A 221 8.66 8.92 -4.99
CA THR A 221 8.43 9.75 -3.81
C THR A 221 9.49 9.43 -2.75
N MET A 222 10.02 10.46 -2.13
CA MET A 222 11.00 10.39 -1.04
C MET A 222 10.30 10.31 0.32
N TYR A 223 10.77 9.41 1.17
CA TYR A 223 10.40 9.32 2.58
C TYR A 223 11.63 9.14 3.46
N ASP A 224 11.53 9.48 4.74
CA ASP A 224 12.48 8.97 5.75
C ASP A 224 12.28 7.47 6.01
N LYS A 225 13.12 6.90 6.88
CA LYS A 225 13.04 5.49 7.31
C LYS A 225 11.71 5.10 7.98
N ASP A 226 10.96 6.09 8.47
CA ASP A 226 9.68 5.91 9.16
C ASP A 226 8.48 6.18 8.23
N TYR A 227 8.74 6.32 6.92
CA TYR A 227 7.74 6.54 5.87
C TYR A 227 7.02 7.90 5.94
N PHE A 228 7.68 8.94 6.48
CA PHE A 228 7.18 10.32 6.48
C PHE A 228 7.87 11.21 5.43
N PHE A 229 7.17 12.28 5.02
CA PHE A 229 7.77 13.29 4.17
C PHE A 229 8.78 14.14 4.93
N VAL A 230 9.91 14.39 4.29
CA VAL A 230 11.00 15.20 4.87
C VAL A 230 11.03 16.58 4.22
N PRO A 231 10.84 17.66 4.99
CA PRO A 231 10.99 19.03 4.49
C PRO A 231 12.33 19.22 3.76
N ASN A 232 12.30 19.92 2.63
CA ASN A 232 13.50 20.20 1.83
C ASN A 232 13.44 21.59 1.18
N PRO A 233 14.59 22.17 0.81
CA PRO A 233 14.69 23.58 0.40
C PRO A 233 13.85 23.98 -0.81
N ILE A 234 13.46 23.02 -1.66
CA ILE A 234 12.70 23.27 -2.88
C ILE A 234 11.25 22.73 -2.81
N ASN A 235 10.81 22.32 -1.62
CA ASN A 235 9.47 21.77 -1.36
C ASN A 235 9.09 20.64 -2.34
N ARG A 236 10.06 19.78 -2.70
CA ARG A 236 9.90 18.67 -3.66
C ARG A 236 10.03 17.34 -2.95
N TYR A 237 8.91 16.62 -2.83
CA TYR A 237 8.87 15.29 -2.22
C TYR A 237 8.74 14.18 -3.26
N THR A 238 8.49 14.54 -4.52
CA THR A 238 8.28 13.59 -5.60
C THR A 238 8.78 14.13 -6.92
N VAL A 239 9.22 13.21 -7.78
CA VAL A 239 9.40 13.41 -9.22
C VAL A 239 8.42 12.50 -9.96
N SER A 240 7.83 12.99 -11.03
CA SER A 240 6.81 12.26 -11.79
C SER A 240 6.83 12.68 -13.25
N GLN A 241 6.01 12.03 -14.07
CA GLN A 241 5.90 12.36 -15.51
C GLN A 241 5.49 13.82 -15.80
N ARG A 242 4.94 14.53 -14.80
CA ARG A 242 4.55 15.94 -14.95
C ARG A 242 5.74 16.90 -14.86
N ASN A 243 6.87 16.44 -14.32
CA ASN A 243 8.09 17.23 -14.30
C ASN A 243 8.66 17.30 -15.71
N LYS A 244 9.13 18.49 -16.10
CA LYS A 244 9.98 18.63 -17.27
C LYS A 244 11.36 18.16 -16.85
N PHE A 245 11.82 17.00 -17.30
CA PHE A 245 13.17 16.54 -17.02
C PHE A 245 14.17 17.08 -18.04
N LYS A 246 15.41 17.29 -17.60
CA LYS A 246 16.55 17.53 -18.47
C LYS A 246 17.03 16.20 -19.01
N THR A 247 17.01 16.06 -20.34
CA THR A 247 17.45 14.85 -21.04
C THR A 247 18.94 14.94 -21.35
N ASN A 248 19.64 13.81 -21.23
CA ASN A 248 21.03 13.66 -21.65
C ASN A 248 21.17 13.61 -23.19
N PRO A 249 22.38 13.79 -23.75
CA PRO A 249 22.60 13.72 -25.21
C PRO A 249 22.16 12.40 -25.85
N ASP A 250 22.25 11.28 -25.13
CA ASP A 250 21.80 9.96 -25.59
C ASP A 250 20.29 9.72 -25.45
N GLY A 251 19.54 10.70 -24.93
CA GLY A 251 18.10 10.61 -24.73
C GLY A 251 17.67 10.00 -23.38
N SER A 252 18.60 9.63 -22.51
CA SER A 252 18.30 9.16 -21.15
C SER A 252 17.94 10.29 -20.19
N ILE A 253 17.41 9.93 -19.02
CA ILE A 253 17.14 10.83 -17.91
C ILE A 253 17.82 10.27 -16.66
N ASP A 254 18.71 11.07 -16.07
CA ASP A 254 19.31 10.79 -14.76
C ASP A 254 18.56 11.56 -13.68
N LEU A 255 18.02 10.86 -12.68
CA LEU A 255 17.51 11.44 -11.46
C LEU A 255 18.60 11.44 -10.40
N TYR A 256 18.87 12.61 -9.82
CA TYR A 256 19.82 12.77 -8.72
C TYR A 256 19.08 12.65 -7.40
N ILE A 257 19.53 11.75 -6.53
CA ILE A 257 18.89 11.46 -5.25
C ILE A 257 19.95 11.67 -4.17
N GLN A 258 19.87 12.79 -3.47
CA GLN A 258 20.88 13.23 -2.51
C GLN A 258 20.35 14.39 -1.66
N LYS A 259 20.97 14.62 -0.50
CA LYS A 259 20.57 15.68 0.44
C LYS A 259 20.82 17.09 -0.10
N ASP A 260 22.00 17.32 -0.66
CA ASP A 260 22.42 18.63 -1.15
C ASP A 260 22.18 18.77 -2.66
N SER A 261 22.00 20.01 -3.13
CA SER A 261 21.79 20.27 -4.56
C SER A 261 22.95 19.71 -5.41
N PRO A 262 22.67 18.97 -6.51
CA PRO A 262 23.70 18.49 -7.43
C PRO A 262 24.30 19.60 -8.31
N GLY A 263 23.92 20.86 -8.10
CA GLY A 263 24.26 22.01 -8.94
C GLY A 263 23.06 22.50 -9.74
N LYS A 264 23.01 23.81 -9.99
CA LYS A 264 21.87 24.51 -10.63
C LYS A 264 21.45 23.87 -11.96
N ASP A 265 22.39 23.31 -12.71
CA ASP A 265 22.16 22.68 -14.01
C ASP A 265 21.53 21.28 -13.91
N LYS A 266 21.45 20.70 -12.71
CA LYS A 266 20.94 19.35 -12.40
C LYS A 266 19.73 19.34 -11.47
N GLU A 267 19.42 20.46 -10.80
CA GLU A 267 18.27 20.59 -9.88
C GLU A 267 16.92 20.23 -10.51
N GLN A 268 16.79 20.36 -11.83
CA GLN A 268 15.59 19.97 -12.56
C GLN A 268 15.26 18.47 -12.42
N ASN A 269 16.27 17.62 -12.30
CA ASN A 269 16.12 16.17 -12.12
C ASN A 269 16.42 15.71 -10.68
N TRP A 270 16.57 16.65 -9.74
CA TRP A 270 16.93 16.34 -8.37
C TRP A 270 15.70 15.98 -7.52
N LEU A 271 15.82 14.91 -6.74
CA LEU A 271 14.91 14.54 -5.66
C LEU A 271 15.68 14.67 -4.33
N PRO A 272 15.41 15.71 -3.53
CA PRO A 272 16.07 15.92 -2.24
C PRO A 272 15.82 14.76 -1.27
N ALA A 273 16.89 14.27 -0.63
CA ALA A 273 16.85 13.24 0.41
C ALA A 273 17.08 13.86 1.81
N PRO A 274 16.64 13.21 2.90
CA PRO A 274 17.11 13.57 4.25
C PRO A 274 18.62 13.33 4.39
N ALA A 275 19.23 13.78 5.49
CA ALA A 275 20.61 13.43 5.84
C ALA A 275 20.76 11.98 6.36
N ASP A 276 19.67 11.40 6.85
CA ASP A 276 19.62 10.06 7.44
C ASP A 276 19.19 9.01 6.39
N GLU A 277 18.86 7.80 6.85
CA GLU A 277 18.24 6.75 6.05
C GLU A 277 16.94 7.21 5.38
N PHE A 278 16.73 6.74 4.16
CA PHE A 278 15.56 7.11 3.37
C PHE A 278 14.99 5.95 2.55
N VAL A 279 13.72 6.09 2.18
CA VAL A 279 12.98 5.13 1.38
C VAL A 279 12.49 5.81 0.11
N LEU A 280 12.67 5.14 -1.02
CA LEU A 280 12.09 5.54 -2.29
C LEU A 280 10.87 4.67 -2.58
N MET A 281 9.75 5.30 -2.88
CA MET A 281 8.55 4.59 -3.34
C MET A 281 8.17 5.06 -4.74
N MET A 282 8.26 4.14 -5.69
CA MET A 282 7.70 4.31 -7.02
C MET A 282 6.21 3.94 -6.97
N ARG A 283 5.39 4.71 -7.67
CA ARG A 283 3.97 4.43 -7.86
C ARG A 283 3.71 4.39 -9.35
N LEU A 284 3.13 3.30 -9.83
CA LEU A 284 2.78 3.08 -11.23
C LEU A 284 1.27 2.94 -11.30
N TYR A 285 0.57 3.98 -11.74
CA TYR A 285 -0.89 3.99 -11.84
C TYR A 285 -1.33 3.55 -13.23
N TRP A 286 -2.17 2.52 -13.26
CA TRP A 286 -2.64 1.85 -14.45
C TRP A 286 -1.47 1.41 -15.36
N PRO A 287 -0.59 0.50 -14.90
CA PRO A 287 0.48 -0.02 -15.75
C PRO A 287 -0.07 -0.61 -17.05
N LYS A 288 0.69 -0.50 -18.14
CA LYS A 288 0.27 -1.12 -19.41
C LYS A 288 0.15 -2.63 -19.23
N GLU A 289 -0.89 -3.24 -19.78
CA GLU A 289 -1.06 -4.71 -19.72
C GLU A 289 -0.21 -5.45 -20.76
N LYS A 290 0.29 -4.73 -21.78
CA LYS A 290 1.14 -5.28 -22.84
C LYS A 290 2.60 -4.83 -22.63
N PRO A 291 3.59 -5.64 -23.06
CA PRO A 291 4.99 -5.25 -23.03
C PRO A 291 5.27 -3.91 -23.72
N PRO A 292 6.20 -3.08 -23.20
CA PRO A 292 6.92 -3.27 -21.94
C PRO A 292 6.02 -2.98 -20.73
N SER A 293 6.09 -3.80 -19.67
CA SER A 293 5.27 -3.66 -18.46
C SER A 293 5.95 -4.20 -17.19
N ILE A 294 5.62 -3.61 -16.04
CA ILE A 294 5.99 -4.20 -14.74
C ILE A 294 5.19 -5.48 -14.44
N LEU A 295 4.00 -5.63 -15.02
CA LEU A 295 3.07 -6.72 -14.72
C LEU A 295 3.58 -8.07 -15.26
N ASP A 296 4.16 -8.06 -16.45
CA ASP A 296 4.80 -9.23 -17.06
C ASP A 296 6.31 -9.31 -16.78
N GLY A 297 6.90 -8.22 -16.27
CA GLY A 297 8.33 -8.10 -15.95
C GLY A 297 9.24 -7.79 -17.14
N SER A 298 8.69 -7.48 -18.31
CA SER A 298 9.44 -7.01 -19.48
C SER A 298 9.97 -5.59 -19.29
N TRP A 299 9.36 -4.79 -18.42
CA TRP A 299 9.93 -3.58 -17.86
C TRP A 299 10.29 -3.78 -16.39
N LYS A 300 11.45 -3.28 -16.00
CA LYS A 300 11.95 -3.35 -14.63
C LYS A 300 12.32 -1.95 -14.15
N PRO A 301 12.01 -1.58 -12.89
CA PRO A 301 12.49 -0.32 -12.35
C PRO A 301 14.03 -0.31 -12.37
N PRO A 302 14.68 0.78 -12.80
CA PRO A 302 16.13 0.80 -12.91
C PRO A 302 16.79 0.85 -11.52
N HIS A 303 18.06 0.47 -11.48
CA HIS A 303 18.87 0.59 -10.27
C HIS A 303 19.00 2.04 -9.83
N VAL A 304 18.99 2.25 -8.52
CA VAL A 304 19.47 3.46 -7.88
C VAL A 304 20.89 3.18 -7.39
N LYS A 305 21.87 3.73 -8.09
CA LYS A 305 23.29 3.46 -7.85
C LYS A 305 23.90 4.56 -7.00
N GLN A 306 24.66 4.18 -5.99
CA GLN A 306 25.54 5.12 -5.31
C GLN A 306 26.60 5.61 -6.30
N ILE A 307 26.92 6.89 -6.25
CA ILE A 307 28.00 7.50 -7.02
C ILE A 307 29.06 8.05 -6.06
N ASP A 308 30.32 7.98 -6.50
CA ASP A 308 31.43 8.58 -5.78
C ASP A 308 31.36 10.12 -5.89
N GLY A 309 31.76 10.78 -4.79
CA GLY A 309 31.59 12.22 -4.57
C GLY A 309 32.52 13.09 -5.37
#